data_AF-A0A1M7M9H7-F1
#
_entry.id   AF-A0A1M7M9H7-F1
#
_cell.length_a   1.000
_cell.length_b   1.000
_cell.length_c   1.000
_cell.angle_alpha   90.00
_cell.angle_beta   90.00
_cell.angle_gamma   90.00
#
_symmetry.space_group_name_H-M   'P 1'
#
loop_
_entity.id
_entity.type
_entity.pdbx_description
1 polymer ?
#
loop_
_entity_poly.entity_id
_entity_poly.type
_entity_poly.pdbx_seq_one_letter_code
_entity_poly.pdbx_strand_id
1 'polypeptide(L)'
;MIVTVISRWLVIVTLGVIGAGVMGAAGMGMLFAAGGITMAQAEDASSGKHEQGQEAEGDKEAANEGSEAGGYTIVDGKVDQGTYDGYLTYSRVCQACHGPDGMGSSFAPSLKERVKSRTFADFAGTVAGGMEIQPGLVMPAFADDPNVMNNLENIYSYLKARAAEDLERGRPEVMEETSEGESRSDDE
;
A
#
# COMPACT_ATOMS: atom_id res chain seq x y z
N MET A 1 -7.49 36.97 21.35
CA MET A 1 -7.31 35.53 21.10
C MET A 1 -5.84 35.32 20.78
N ILE A 2 -5.10 34.67 21.69
CA ILE A 2 -3.65 34.52 21.63
C ILE A 2 -3.38 33.20 20.87
N VAL A 3 -2.76 33.29 19.70
CA VAL A 3 -2.38 32.13 18.87
C VAL A 3 -1.02 31.65 19.37
N THR A 4 -1.02 30.57 20.15
CA THR A 4 0.22 29.94 20.62
C THR A 4 0.64 28.87 19.61
N VAL A 5 1.61 29.20 18.76
CA VAL A 5 2.29 28.24 17.87
C VAL A 5 3.31 27.47 18.69
N ILE A 6 3.02 26.21 19.02
CA ILE A 6 3.97 25.34 19.74
C ILE A 6 4.78 24.56 18.70
N SER A 7 5.86 25.19 18.21
CA SER A 7 6.90 24.53 17.43
C SER A 7 7.76 23.69 18.36
N ARG A 8 7.77 22.37 18.21
CA ARG A 8 8.51 21.45 19.10
C ARG A 8 9.42 20.53 18.30
N TRP A 9 10.49 21.11 17.76
CA TRP A 9 11.67 20.38 17.29
C TRP A 9 12.84 20.73 18.22
N LEU A 10 13.16 19.81 19.13
CA LEU A 10 14.47 19.79 19.78
C LEU A 10 15.05 18.40 19.63
N VAL A 11 15.98 18.32 18.68
CA VAL A 11 16.84 17.17 18.39
C VAL A 11 17.94 17.13 19.45
N ILE A 12 18.08 16.01 20.16
CA ILE A 12 19.27 15.70 20.94
C ILE A 12 19.81 14.36 20.42
N VAL A 13 20.75 14.44 19.48
CA VAL A 13 21.60 13.33 19.05
C VAL A 13 22.81 13.32 19.98
N THR A 14 22.92 12.32 20.84
CA THR A 14 24.16 12.05 21.59
C THR A 14 25.01 11.04 20.82
N LEU A 15 26.21 11.49 20.42
CA LEU A 15 27.29 10.65 19.92
C LEU A 15 27.79 9.70 21.02
N GLY A 16 27.94 8.42 20.66
CA GLY A 16 28.64 7.41 21.45
C GLY A 16 29.55 6.60 20.53
N VAL A 17 30.85 6.61 20.84
CA VAL A 17 31.97 6.25 19.99
C VAL A 17 32.55 4.87 20.42
N ILE A 18 33.25 4.22 19.49
CA ILE A 18 34.34 3.23 19.64
C ILE A 18 33.97 1.74 19.74
N GLY A 19 34.45 0.98 18.75
CA GLY A 19 34.61 -0.47 18.81
C GLY A 19 35.34 -1.03 17.59
N ALA A 20 36.66 -0.86 17.52
CA ALA A 20 37.53 -1.53 16.55
C ALA A 20 37.79 -2.99 16.96
N GLY A 21 37.69 -3.94 16.03
CA GLY A 21 37.93 -5.35 16.31
C GLY A 21 38.14 -6.25 15.09
N VAL A 22 39.42 -6.48 14.78
CA VAL A 22 40.07 -7.72 14.29
C VAL A 22 39.71 -8.37 12.94
N MET A 23 40.69 -8.21 12.03
CA MET A 23 41.21 -9.08 10.98
C MET A 23 40.90 -10.59 11.09
N GLY A 24 40.47 -11.20 9.98
CA GLY A 24 40.49 -12.65 9.78
C GLY A 24 40.40 -13.02 8.29
N ALA A 25 41.55 -13.27 7.66
CA ALA A 25 41.68 -13.77 6.29
C ALA A 25 42.02 -15.26 6.31
N ALA A 26 41.19 -16.07 5.63
CA ALA A 26 41.45 -17.43 5.12
C ALA A 26 40.17 -17.84 4.37
N GLY A 27 40.12 -18.44 3.18
CA GLY A 27 41.09 -18.96 2.23
C GLY A 27 40.29 -19.75 1.17
N MET A 28 40.90 -20.01 0.00
CA MET A 28 40.67 -21.15 -0.93
C MET A 28 39.20 -21.55 -1.25
N GLY A 29 38.65 -21.46 -2.46
CA GLY A 29 39.19 -21.87 -3.76
C GLY A 29 38.69 -23.27 -4.17
N MET A 30 37.71 -23.37 -5.08
CA MET A 30 37.49 -24.41 -6.14
C MET A 30 36.12 -24.19 -6.81
N LEU A 31 35.96 -23.95 -8.12
CA LEU A 31 36.26 -24.70 -9.37
C LEU A 31 35.33 -25.91 -9.65
N PHE A 32 34.57 -25.75 -10.75
CA PHE A 32 33.86 -26.74 -11.59
C PHE A 32 32.63 -27.45 -10.98
N ALA A 33 31.52 -27.69 -11.68
CA ALA A 33 31.44 -28.15 -13.07
C ALA A 33 30.14 -27.73 -13.80
N ALA A 34 30.29 -27.56 -15.11
CA ALA A 34 29.22 -27.63 -16.10
C ALA A 34 28.86 -29.09 -16.41
N GLY A 35 27.59 -29.34 -16.73
CA GLY A 35 27.06 -30.62 -17.23
C GLY A 35 25.74 -30.96 -16.53
N GLY A 36 24.65 -31.31 -17.20
CA GLY A 36 24.39 -31.52 -18.61
C GLY A 36 22.87 -31.62 -18.80
N ILE A 37 22.45 -31.38 -20.03
CA ILE A 37 21.06 -31.43 -20.50
C ILE A 37 20.60 -32.89 -20.52
N THR A 38 19.45 -33.20 -19.92
CA THR A 38 18.64 -34.37 -20.29
C THR A 38 17.26 -33.88 -20.74
N MET A 39 17.02 -33.98 -22.05
CA MET A 39 15.69 -33.98 -22.66
C MET A 39 15.04 -35.37 -22.53
N ALA A 40 13.72 -35.39 -22.71
CA ALA A 40 12.77 -36.50 -22.88
C ALA A 40 11.87 -36.71 -21.64
N GLN A 41 10.54 -36.70 -21.69
CA GLN A 41 9.58 -36.92 -22.79
C GLN A 41 8.31 -36.06 -22.58
N ALA A 42 7.68 -35.65 -23.68
CA ALA A 42 6.37 -35.02 -23.72
C ALA A 42 5.45 -35.85 -24.62
N GLU A 43 4.27 -36.26 -24.10
CA GLU A 43 3.01 -36.69 -24.76
C GLU A 43 1.94 -36.55 -23.65
N ASP A 44 0.75 -35.97 -23.75
CA ASP A 44 -0.20 -35.79 -24.85
C ASP A 44 -1.14 -34.58 -24.58
N ALA A 45 -1.76 -34.11 -25.67
CA ALA A 45 -2.57 -32.91 -25.84
C ALA A 45 -3.86 -32.81 -25.01
N SER A 46 -4.38 -31.57 -24.82
CA SER A 46 -5.73 -31.21 -25.27
C SER A 46 -6.06 -29.72 -25.10
N SER A 47 -6.32 -29.09 -26.24
CA SER A 47 -7.33 -28.05 -26.49
C SER A 47 -7.15 -26.60 -26.00
N GLY A 48 -7.08 -25.69 -26.98
CA GLY A 48 -7.66 -24.34 -26.88
C GLY A 48 -6.73 -23.17 -27.18
N LYS A 49 -6.60 -22.80 -28.45
CA LYS A 49 -6.13 -21.47 -28.88
C LYS A 49 -7.23 -20.78 -29.68
N HIS A 50 -7.54 -19.54 -29.32
CA HIS A 50 -7.95 -18.40 -30.17
C HIS A 50 -7.98 -17.18 -29.22
N GLU A 51 -6.94 -16.36 -29.21
CA GLU A 51 -6.76 -15.15 -30.04
C GLU A 51 -7.51 -13.91 -29.51
N GLN A 52 -6.70 -12.98 -28.99
CA GLN A 52 -6.67 -11.54 -29.25
C GLN A 52 -8.00 -10.75 -29.25
N GLY A 53 -8.08 -9.81 -28.31
CA GLY A 53 -8.92 -8.62 -28.36
C GLY A 53 -8.34 -7.57 -27.42
N GLN A 54 -7.67 -6.57 -27.99
CA GLN A 54 -7.06 -5.41 -27.35
C GLN A 54 -7.84 -4.19 -27.82
N GLU A 55 -8.62 -3.57 -26.93
CA GLU A 55 -9.18 -2.20 -27.03
C GLU A 55 -9.38 -1.76 -25.56
N ALA A 56 -8.43 -1.07 -24.93
CA ALA A 56 -8.12 0.35 -25.04
C ALA A 56 -9.21 1.27 -24.43
N GLU A 57 -8.74 2.09 -23.50
CA GLU A 57 -9.17 3.48 -23.22
C GLU A 57 -10.18 3.68 -22.08
N GLY A 58 -9.66 4.31 -21.03
CA GLY A 58 -10.34 4.74 -19.84
C GLY A 58 -9.33 5.41 -18.93
N ASP A 59 -8.61 6.40 -19.48
CA ASP A 59 -7.72 7.29 -18.75
C ASP A 59 -8.44 7.83 -17.52
N LYS A 60 -7.97 7.34 -16.36
CA LYS A 60 -8.06 8.06 -15.10
C LYS A 60 -6.66 8.09 -14.52
N GLU A 61 -5.74 8.61 -15.31
CA GLU A 61 -4.57 9.30 -14.78
C GLU A 61 -5.02 10.69 -14.32
N ALA A 62 -5.85 10.71 -13.27
CA ALA A 62 -5.77 11.79 -12.29
C ALA A 62 -4.85 11.25 -11.20
N ALA A 63 -3.58 11.08 -11.58
CA ALA A 63 -2.51 11.02 -10.60
C ALA A 63 -2.65 12.31 -9.79
N ASN A 64 -3.03 12.17 -8.51
CA ASN A 64 -2.87 13.24 -7.55
C ASN A 64 -1.38 13.57 -7.55
N GLU A 65 -1.02 14.66 -8.22
CA GLU A 65 0.33 15.16 -8.26
C GLU A 65 0.77 15.48 -6.82
N GLY A 66 1.52 14.55 -6.22
CA GLY A 66 2.38 14.84 -5.07
C GLY A 66 1.92 14.41 -3.68
N SER A 67 1.00 13.46 -3.52
CA SER A 67 0.84 12.84 -2.21
C SER A 67 1.87 11.73 -2.01
N GLU A 68 2.95 12.00 -1.28
CA GLU A 68 3.86 10.96 -0.80
C GLU A 68 3.05 9.85 -0.10
N ALA A 69 3.44 8.58 -0.23
CA ALA A 69 2.69 7.47 0.37
C ALA A 69 2.40 7.71 1.87
N GLY A 70 1.12 7.81 2.23
CA GLY A 70 0.66 8.14 3.58
C GLY A 70 0.26 9.60 3.79
N GLY A 71 0.45 10.46 2.80
CA GLY A 71 -0.12 11.79 2.72
C GLY A 71 -1.62 11.74 2.42
N TYR A 72 -2.37 12.59 3.10
CA TYR A 72 -3.82 12.74 2.92
C TYR A 72 -4.21 14.19 3.22
N THR A 73 -5.32 14.63 2.62
CA THR A 73 -5.90 15.96 2.89
C THR A 73 -7.33 15.79 3.40
N ILE A 74 -7.65 16.53 4.47
CA ILE A 74 -9.00 16.60 5.03
C ILE A 74 -9.39 18.07 5.19
N VAL A 75 -10.53 18.44 4.60
CA VAL A 75 -11.12 19.78 4.72
C VAL A 75 -12.59 19.61 5.07
N ASP A 76 -13.02 20.23 6.17
CA ASP A 76 -14.41 20.16 6.66
C ASP A 76 -14.96 18.72 6.80
N GLY A 77 -14.10 17.77 7.19
CA GLY A 77 -14.45 16.35 7.34
C GLY A 77 -14.53 15.56 6.04
N LYS A 78 -14.26 16.20 4.89
CA LYS A 78 -14.19 15.57 3.56
C LYS A 78 -12.74 15.25 3.22
N VAL A 79 -12.50 14.12 2.55
CA VAL A 79 -11.17 13.62 2.19
C VAL A 79 -10.84 13.88 0.72
N ASP A 80 -9.55 13.86 0.38
CA ASP A 80 -9.12 13.81 -1.02
C ASP A 80 -9.52 12.50 -1.71
N GLN A 81 -9.57 12.52 -3.05
CA GLN A 81 -9.99 11.39 -3.86
C GLN A 81 -9.13 10.13 -3.61
N GLY A 82 -7.81 10.29 -3.44
CA GLY A 82 -6.91 9.16 -3.16
C GLY A 82 -7.21 8.50 -1.82
N THR A 83 -7.40 9.29 -0.76
CA THR A 83 -7.83 8.79 0.55
C THR A 83 -9.19 8.08 0.49
N TYR A 84 -10.12 8.58 -0.33
CA TYR A 84 -11.41 7.93 -0.55
C TYR A 84 -11.29 6.59 -1.30
N ASP A 85 -10.46 6.52 -2.34
CA ASP A 85 -10.20 5.28 -3.09
C ASP A 85 -9.51 4.24 -2.20
N GLY A 86 -8.65 4.69 -1.29
CA GLY A 86 -8.09 3.90 -0.22
C GLY A 86 -9.14 3.30 0.70
N TYR A 87 -10.12 4.10 1.13
CA TYR A 87 -11.27 3.63 1.90
C TYR A 87 -12.07 2.57 1.15
N LEU A 88 -12.38 2.79 -0.14
CA LEU A 88 -13.15 1.84 -0.95
C LEU A 88 -12.44 0.50 -1.08
N THR A 89 -11.14 0.53 -1.35
CA THR A 89 -10.34 -0.69 -1.50
C THR A 89 -10.20 -1.40 -0.16
N TYR A 90 -9.92 -0.67 0.91
CA TYR A 90 -9.86 -1.20 2.28
C TYR A 90 -11.17 -1.90 2.68
N SER A 91 -12.31 -1.26 2.45
CA SER A 91 -13.62 -1.81 2.81
C SER A 91 -13.99 -3.07 2.03
N ARG A 92 -13.51 -3.22 0.80
CA ARG A 92 -13.77 -4.40 -0.04
C ARG A 92 -12.86 -5.57 0.32
N VAL A 93 -11.57 -5.29 0.54
CA VAL A 93 -10.55 -6.34 0.59
C VAL A 93 -10.06 -6.63 2.00
N CYS A 94 -9.87 -5.59 2.82
CA CYS A 94 -9.15 -5.72 4.09
C CYS A 94 -10.10 -5.80 5.29
N GLN A 95 -11.25 -5.11 5.22
CA GLN A 95 -12.20 -4.97 6.33
C GLN A 95 -12.73 -6.31 6.87
N ALA A 96 -12.88 -7.32 6.01
CA ALA A 96 -13.40 -8.63 6.42
C ALA A 96 -12.61 -9.26 7.58
N CYS A 97 -11.29 -9.05 7.61
CA CYS A 97 -10.42 -9.55 8.66
C CYS A 97 -10.02 -8.45 9.64
N HIS A 98 -9.69 -7.26 9.13
CA HIS A 98 -9.16 -6.16 9.94
C HIS A 98 -10.24 -5.25 10.56
N GLY A 99 -11.51 -5.63 10.46
CA GLY A 99 -12.64 -4.93 11.07
C GLY A 99 -13.03 -3.64 10.33
N PRO A 100 -14.14 -2.99 10.71
CA PRO A 100 -14.48 -1.69 10.16
C PRO A 100 -13.48 -0.62 10.61
N ASP A 101 -13.22 0.36 9.75
CA ASP A 101 -12.37 1.53 10.04
C ASP A 101 -10.92 1.20 10.49
N GLY A 102 -10.39 0.02 10.19
CA GLY A 102 -9.04 -0.37 10.60
C GLY A 102 -8.93 -0.82 12.05
N MET A 103 -10.04 -1.01 12.77
CA MET A 103 -10.07 -1.23 14.23
C MET A 103 -9.55 -2.59 14.70
N GLY A 104 -9.40 -3.55 13.79
CA GLY A 104 -9.06 -4.92 14.11
C GLY A 104 -10.27 -5.77 14.47
N SER A 105 -10.05 -7.07 14.59
CA SER A 105 -11.04 -8.05 15.01
C SER A 105 -10.38 -9.17 15.83
N SER A 106 -11.14 -10.20 16.20
CA SER A 106 -10.59 -11.43 16.76
C SER A 106 -9.73 -12.22 15.75
N PHE A 107 -9.82 -11.92 14.46
CA PHE A 107 -9.09 -12.60 13.38
C PHE A 107 -7.81 -11.89 12.98
N ALA A 108 -7.79 -10.55 12.98
CA ALA A 108 -6.63 -9.78 12.52
C ALA A 108 -6.45 -8.49 13.32
N PRO A 109 -5.20 -7.99 13.43
CA PRO A 109 -4.89 -6.82 14.26
C PRO A 109 -5.47 -5.52 13.70
N SER A 110 -5.56 -4.50 14.57
CA SER A 110 -5.92 -3.13 14.19
C SER A 110 -4.91 -2.52 13.25
N LEU A 111 -5.28 -2.29 11.99
CA LEU A 111 -4.39 -1.63 11.04
C LEU A 111 -4.18 -0.15 11.37
N LYS A 112 -5.19 0.55 11.93
CA LYS A 112 -5.01 1.95 12.34
C LYS A 112 -3.94 2.10 13.43
N GLU A 113 -3.80 1.11 14.31
CA GLU A 113 -2.74 1.14 15.32
C GLU A 113 -1.38 0.71 14.74
N ARG A 114 -1.36 -0.23 13.80
CA ARG A 114 -0.11 -0.71 13.18
C ARG A 114 0.58 0.35 12.32
N VAL A 115 -0.18 1.14 11.54
CA VAL A 115 0.41 2.17 10.66
C VAL A 115 0.99 3.37 11.42
N LYS A 116 0.80 3.46 12.75
CA LYS A 116 1.48 4.46 13.58
C LYS A 116 2.99 4.21 13.69
N SER A 117 3.42 2.95 13.64
CA SER A 117 4.82 2.55 13.82
C SER A 117 5.44 1.85 12.61
N ARG A 118 4.70 1.72 11.50
CA ARG A 118 5.15 1.09 10.26
C ARG A 118 5.34 2.11 9.15
N THR A 119 6.44 1.98 8.41
CA THR A 119 6.67 2.72 7.17
C THR A 119 5.76 2.20 6.06
N PHE A 120 5.60 2.98 4.98
CA PHE A 120 4.90 2.49 3.79
C PHE A 120 5.58 1.24 3.21
N ALA A 121 6.92 1.19 3.16
CA ALA A 121 7.64 0.03 2.64
C ALA A 121 7.36 -1.26 3.45
N ASP A 122 7.32 -1.18 4.78
CA ASP A 122 6.95 -2.31 5.64
C ASP A 122 5.50 -2.77 5.38
N PHE A 123 4.59 -1.80 5.27
CA PHE A 123 3.19 -2.06 4.98
C PHE A 123 3.02 -2.73 3.62
N ALA A 124 3.63 -2.16 2.57
CA ALA A 124 3.58 -2.66 1.21
C ALA A 124 4.19 -4.06 1.08
N GLY A 125 5.34 -4.30 1.72
CA GLY A 125 5.96 -5.63 1.76
C GLY A 125 5.08 -6.68 2.41
N THR A 126 4.38 -6.33 3.49
CA THR A 126 3.45 -7.25 4.17
C THR A 126 2.19 -7.52 3.33
N VAL A 127 1.63 -6.49 2.68
CA VAL A 127 0.44 -6.65 1.82
C VAL A 127 0.78 -7.48 0.57
N ALA A 128 1.90 -7.18 -0.08
CA ALA A 128 2.32 -7.90 -1.27
C ALA A 128 2.70 -9.35 -0.95
N GLY A 129 3.51 -9.58 0.09
CA GLY A 129 4.02 -10.91 0.43
C GLY A 129 3.09 -11.78 1.28
N GLY A 130 2.06 -11.18 1.90
CA GLY A 130 1.25 -11.83 2.92
C GLY A 130 2.06 -12.17 4.18
N MET A 131 1.41 -12.85 5.13
CA MET A 131 2.09 -13.37 6.31
C MET A 131 1.35 -14.57 6.90
N GLU A 132 2.08 -15.60 7.32
CA GLU A 132 1.56 -16.65 8.18
C GLU A 132 1.92 -16.32 9.63
N ILE A 133 0.90 -16.16 10.48
CA ILE A 133 1.11 -15.82 11.90
C ILE A 133 1.30 -17.11 12.71
N GLN A 134 0.45 -18.10 12.44
CA GLN A 134 0.46 -19.45 13.02
C GLN A 134 -0.19 -20.41 12.01
N PRO A 135 -0.02 -21.73 12.15
CA PRO A 135 -0.65 -22.71 11.25
C PRO A 135 -2.15 -22.48 11.11
N GLY A 136 -2.60 -22.16 9.90
CA GLY A 136 -4.01 -21.88 9.59
C GLY A 136 -4.48 -20.44 9.86
N LEU A 137 -3.63 -19.55 10.37
CA LEU A 137 -3.90 -18.12 10.50
C LEU A 137 -2.97 -17.32 9.58
N VAL A 138 -3.46 -17.07 8.37
CA VAL A 138 -2.71 -16.44 7.28
C VAL A 138 -3.37 -15.13 6.86
N MET A 139 -2.56 -14.10 6.63
CA MET A 139 -2.90 -12.96 5.79
C MET A 139 -2.45 -13.33 4.37
N PRO A 140 -3.36 -13.41 3.39
CA PRO A 140 -3.00 -13.71 2.01
C PRO A 140 -2.03 -12.70 1.42
N ALA A 141 -1.25 -13.13 0.44
CA ALA A 141 -0.48 -12.25 -0.42
C ALA A 141 -1.40 -11.58 -1.45
N PHE A 142 -1.21 -10.28 -1.67
CA PHE A 142 -2.00 -9.49 -2.62
C PHE A 142 -1.17 -8.95 -3.80
N ALA A 143 0.07 -9.43 -3.98
CA ALA A 143 0.95 -8.97 -5.06
C ALA A 143 0.34 -9.12 -6.47
N ASP A 144 -0.49 -10.13 -6.68
CA ASP A 144 -1.12 -10.42 -7.97
C ASP A 144 -2.51 -9.76 -8.13
N ASP A 145 -3.00 -9.01 -7.13
CA ASP A 145 -4.30 -8.31 -7.21
C ASP A 145 -4.09 -6.84 -7.63
N PRO A 146 -4.40 -6.47 -8.89
CA PRO A 146 -4.22 -5.09 -9.35
C PRO A 146 -5.15 -4.11 -8.63
N ASN A 147 -6.29 -4.55 -8.09
CA ASN A 147 -7.18 -3.66 -7.34
C ASN A 147 -6.52 -3.18 -6.05
N VAL A 148 -5.71 -4.05 -5.42
CA VAL A 148 -4.97 -3.73 -4.19
C VAL A 148 -3.69 -2.98 -4.53
N MET A 149 -2.87 -3.51 -5.43
CA MET A 149 -1.54 -2.97 -5.69
C MET A 149 -1.59 -1.56 -6.30
N ASN A 150 -2.56 -1.27 -7.18
CA ASN A 150 -2.73 0.07 -7.74
C ASN A 150 -3.26 1.08 -6.71
N ASN A 151 -3.85 0.62 -5.61
CA ASN A 151 -4.39 1.47 -4.53
C ASN A 151 -3.57 1.38 -3.24
N LEU A 152 -2.38 0.77 -3.27
CA LEU A 152 -1.67 0.43 -2.03
C LEU A 152 -1.28 1.66 -1.21
N GLU A 153 -0.84 2.72 -1.89
CA GLU A 153 -0.54 4.02 -1.28
C GLU A 153 -1.81 4.67 -0.71
N ASN A 154 -2.90 4.67 -1.49
CA ASN A 154 -4.19 5.19 -1.08
C ASN A 154 -4.73 4.49 0.17
N ILE A 155 -4.64 3.15 0.25
CA ILE A 155 -5.02 2.37 1.43
C ILE A 155 -4.18 2.82 2.65
N TYR A 156 -2.87 3.01 2.46
CA TYR A 156 -2.00 3.46 3.52
C TYR A 156 -2.37 4.88 3.99
N SER A 157 -2.62 5.82 3.07
CA SER A 157 -3.10 7.18 3.38
C SER A 157 -4.42 7.18 4.16
N TYR A 158 -5.39 6.37 3.75
CA TYR A 158 -6.64 6.18 4.49
C TYR A 158 -6.39 5.69 5.93
N LEU A 159 -5.55 4.66 6.10
CA LEU A 159 -5.23 4.13 7.42
C LEU A 159 -4.46 5.15 8.27
N LYS A 160 -3.59 5.97 7.66
CA LYS A 160 -2.87 7.06 8.34
C LYS A 160 -3.82 8.13 8.85
N ALA A 161 -4.80 8.54 8.05
CA ALA A 161 -5.86 9.47 8.47
C ALA A 161 -6.66 8.92 9.67
N ARG A 162 -6.99 7.63 9.66
CA ARG A 162 -7.64 6.94 10.80
C ARG A 162 -6.78 6.83 12.04
N ALA A 163 -5.48 6.63 11.85
CA ALA A 163 -4.51 6.49 12.92
C ALA A 163 -4.23 7.83 13.62
N ALA A 164 -4.24 8.93 12.85
CA ALA A 164 -4.09 10.29 13.36
C ALA A 164 -5.36 10.83 14.04
N GLU A 165 -6.50 10.14 13.87
CA GLU A 165 -7.81 10.55 14.37
C GLU A 165 -8.38 11.81 13.69
N ASP A 166 -7.82 12.18 12.53
CA ASP A 166 -8.33 13.28 11.70
C ASP A 166 -9.60 12.89 10.92
N LEU A 167 -9.84 11.58 10.76
CA LEU A 167 -10.98 11.03 10.05
C LEU A 167 -11.90 10.21 10.97
N GLU A 168 -13.09 10.75 11.24
CA GLU A 168 -14.11 10.12 12.08
C GLU A 168 -14.75 8.89 11.42
N ARG A 169 -15.16 7.92 12.26
CA ARG A 169 -15.66 6.60 11.86
C ARG A 169 -16.80 6.66 10.83
N GLY A 170 -16.84 5.65 9.96
CA GLY A 170 -17.86 5.53 8.91
C GLY A 170 -17.33 5.88 7.53
N ARG A 171 -18.23 5.97 6.55
CA ARG A 171 -17.87 6.27 5.16
C ARG A 171 -17.44 7.74 5.04
N PRO A 172 -16.22 8.04 4.56
CA PRO A 172 -15.79 9.41 4.30
C PRO A 172 -16.60 10.03 3.16
N GLU A 173 -16.71 11.34 3.14
CA GLU A 173 -17.16 12.11 1.98
C GLU A 173 -15.97 12.62 1.19
N VAL A 174 -16.10 12.76 -0.13
CA VAL A 174 -15.05 13.31 -1.00
C VAL A 174 -15.18 14.82 -1.05
N MET A 175 -14.05 15.54 -1.06
CA MET A 175 -14.03 16.97 -1.37
C MET A 175 -14.64 17.20 -2.76
N GLU A 176 -15.41 18.28 -2.91
CA GLU A 176 -15.91 18.64 -4.24
C GLU A 176 -14.74 19.16 -5.07
N GLU A 177 -14.48 18.48 -6.18
CA GLU A 177 -13.58 18.97 -7.20
C GLU A 177 -14.29 20.15 -7.84
N THR A 178 -13.82 21.38 -7.62
CA THR A 178 -14.29 22.53 -8.37
C THR A 178 -13.95 22.30 -9.83
N SER A 179 -14.88 21.71 -10.57
CA SER A 179 -14.85 21.62 -12.02
C SER A 179 -15.10 23.03 -12.57
N GLU A 180 -14.04 23.71 -12.96
CA GLU A 180 -14.16 24.86 -13.85
C GLU A 180 -14.65 24.37 -15.22
N GLY A 181 -15.94 24.58 -15.48
CA GLY A 181 -16.50 24.96 -16.77
C GLY A 181 -16.26 24.03 -17.97
N GLU A 182 -17.17 23.07 -18.16
CA GLU A 182 -17.55 22.63 -19.52
C GLU A 182 -19.04 22.91 -19.71
N SER A 183 -19.37 24.19 -19.94
CA SER A 183 -20.64 24.57 -20.53
C SER A 183 -20.65 24.03 -21.96
N ARG A 184 -21.23 22.84 -22.16
CA ARG A 184 -21.76 22.46 -23.47
C ARG A 184 -22.85 23.46 -23.81
N SER A 185 -22.49 24.48 -24.60
CA SER A 185 -23.44 25.24 -25.38
C SER A 185 -24.05 24.26 -26.37
N ASP A 186 -25.28 23.85 -26.09
CA ASP A 186 -26.18 23.27 -27.07
C ASP A 186 -26.44 24.35 -28.13
N ASP A 187 -25.75 24.27 -29.26
CA ASP A 187 -26.13 25.00 -30.47
C ASP A 187 -27.18 24.16 -31.21
N GLU A 188 -28.37 24.75 -31.34
CA GLU A 188 -29.60 24.27 -32.00
C GLU A 188 -29.45 23.95 -33.49
#